data_AF-A0A1F0G5K7-F1
#
_entry.id   AF-A0A1F0G5K7-F1
#
_cell.length_a   1.000
_cell.length_b   1.000
_cell.length_c   1.000
_cell.angle_alpha   90.00
_cell.angle_beta   90.00
_cell.angle_gamma   90.00
#
_symmetry.space_group_name_H-M   'P 1'
#
loop_
_entity.id
_entity.type
_entity.pdbx_description
1 polymer ?
#
loop_
_entity_poly.entity_id
_entity_poly.type
_entity_poly.pdbx_seq_one_letter_code
_entity_poly.pdbx_strand_id
1 'polypeptide(L)'
;MAKHDRGGMIFSTNRDLMDQLQSTPQVETLPPEKQPLVVRRDNKGRKGKVVTLVEGFIGSDDELQTLAKRLKVACGVGGSAKEGEVLIQGEVVERVVTLLQQWGYEKCRRR
;
A
#
# COMPACT_ATOMS: atom_id res chain seq x y z
N MET A 1 -29.61 32.57 -58.62
CA MET A 1 -28.87 31.36 -58.17
C MET A 1 -29.17 31.08 -56.71
N ALA A 2 -30.05 30.11 -56.44
CA ALA A 2 -30.34 29.65 -55.08
C ALA A 2 -29.21 28.71 -54.63
N LYS A 3 -28.58 29.01 -53.49
CA LYS A 3 -27.50 28.19 -52.92
C LYS A 3 -28.05 27.40 -51.74
N HIS A 4 -27.90 26.10 -51.84
CA HIS A 4 -28.43 25.06 -50.94
C HIS A 4 -28.09 25.26 -49.46
N ASP A 5 -29.07 24.83 -48.68
CA ASP A 5 -29.05 24.42 -47.28
C ASP A 5 -27.76 23.66 -46.90
N ARG A 6 -27.03 24.18 -45.91
CA ARG A 6 -25.90 23.47 -45.30
C ARG A 6 -26.39 22.70 -44.08
N GLY A 7 -26.77 21.45 -44.35
CA GLY A 7 -27.04 20.42 -43.37
C GLY A 7 -25.91 20.26 -42.35
N GLY A 8 -26.32 19.91 -41.15
CA GLY A 8 -25.53 19.91 -39.94
C GLY A 8 -24.25 19.07 -39.99
N MET A 9 -23.17 19.65 -39.47
CA MET A 9 -21.98 18.89 -39.10
C MET A 9 -22.13 18.48 -37.64
N ILE A 10 -22.49 17.23 -37.43
CA ILE A 10 -22.51 16.56 -36.13
C ILE A 10 -21.05 16.35 -35.74
N PHE A 11 -20.58 17.06 -34.71
CA PHE A 11 -19.30 16.73 -34.09
C PHE A 11 -19.45 15.38 -33.42
N SER A 12 -18.97 14.34 -34.10
CA SER A 12 -18.91 12.98 -33.58
C SER A 12 -18.16 13.04 -32.27
N THR A 13 -18.91 12.83 -31.19
CA THR A 13 -18.37 12.61 -29.86
C THR A 13 -17.73 11.22 -29.89
N ASN A 14 -16.54 11.12 -30.48
CA ASN A 14 -15.63 10.03 -30.13
C ASN A 14 -14.96 10.42 -28.81
N ARG A 15 -15.75 10.35 -27.73
CA ARG A 15 -15.30 10.48 -26.34
C ARG A 15 -14.65 9.17 -25.83
N ASP A 16 -14.57 8.17 -26.69
CA ASP A 16 -14.10 6.81 -26.35
C ASP A 16 -12.56 6.65 -26.30
N LEU A 17 -11.78 7.65 -26.73
CA LEU A 17 -10.32 7.49 -26.81
C LEU A 17 -9.56 7.80 -25.50
N MET A 18 -10.26 8.29 -24.47
CA MET A 18 -9.62 8.76 -23.23
C MET A 18 -9.66 7.74 -22.08
N ASP A 19 -10.47 6.69 -22.19
CA ASP A 19 -10.58 5.63 -21.17
C ASP A 19 -9.41 4.63 -21.26
N GLN A 20 -8.81 4.49 -22.45
CA GLN A 20 -7.76 3.50 -22.75
C GLN A 20 -6.36 3.85 -22.20
N LEU A 21 -6.19 5.01 -21.56
CA LEU A 21 -4.91 5.46 -20.99
C LEU A 21 -4.87 5.41 -19.46
N GLN A 22 -5.93 4.96 -18.79
CA GLN A 22 -5.97 4.78 -17.33
C GLN A 22 -5.70 3.32 -16.90
N SER A 23 -4.93 2.58 -17.68
CA SER A 23 -4.31 1.35 -17.20
C SER A 23 -3.12 1.70 -16.31
N THR A 24 -3.36 2.30 -15.15
CA THR A 24 -2.39 2.18 -14.05
C THR A 24 -2.18 0.68 -13.82
N PRO A 25 -0.93 0.17 -13.84
CA PRO A 25 -0.69 -1.21 -13.47
C PRO A 25 -1.21 -1.37 -12.04
N GLN A 26 -2.38 -2.00 -11.90
CA GLN A 26 -2.91 -2.33 -10.61
C GLN A 26 -1.97 -3.40 -10.07
N VAL A 27 -1.05 -2.99 -9.21
CA VAL A 27 -0.22 -3.91 -8.45
C VAL A 27 -1.18 -4.69 -7.57
N GLU A 28 -1.58 -5.87 -8.04
CA GLU A 28 -2.45 -6.77 -7.31
C GLU A 28 -1.82 -7.03 -5.94
N THR A 29 -2.50 -6.55 -4.91
CA THR A 29 -2.06 -6.76 -3.54
C THR A 29 -2.32 -8.21 -3.19
N LEU A 30 -1.27 -8.91 -2.78
CA LEU A 30 -1.42 -10.32 -2.41
C LEU A 30 -2.36 -10.44 -1.20
N PRO A 31 -3.13 -11.54 -1.10
CA PRO A 31 -3.92 -11.79 0.08
C PRO A 31 -3.02 -11.93 1.32
N PRO A 32 -3.53 -11.54 2.51
CA PRO A 32 -2.76 -11.52 3.76
C PRO A 32 -2.08 -12.86 4.08
N GLU A 33 -2.76 -13.97 3.80
CA GLU A 33 -2.27 -15.34 4.04
C GLU A 33 -0.98 -15.66 3.26
N LYS A 34 -0.78 -15.01 2.11
CA LYS A 34 0.35 -15.27 1.21
C LYS A 34 1.49 -14.25 1.35
N GLN A 35 1.31 -13.18 2.13
CA GLN A 35 2.31 -12.12 2.27
C GLN A 35 3.47 -12.55 3.18
N PRO A 36 4.71 -12.62 2.67
CA PRO A 36 5.88 -13.07 3.43
C PRO A 36 6.44 -11.94 4.31
N LEU A 37 5.64 -11.45 5.26
CA LEU A 37 6.03 -10.36 6.14
C LEU A 37 7.15 -10.80 7.09
N VAL A 38 8.15 -9.95 7.28
CA VAL A 38 9.24 -10.17 8.22
C VAL A 38 9.28 -9.05 9.22
N VAL A 39 9.13 -9.37 10.49
CA VAL A 39 9.16 -8.41 11.59
C VAL A 39 10.50 -8.53 12.30
N ARG A 40 11.26 -7.44 12.39
CA ARG A 40 12.59 -7.41 13.00
C ARG A 40 12.71 -6.21 13.93
N ARG A 41 13.56 -6.31 14.94
CA ARG A 41 14.01 -5.11 15.66
C ARG A 41 15.24 -4.53 14.97
N ASP A 42 15.25 -3.21 14.81
CA ASP A 42 16.41 -2.45 14.36
C ASP A 42 16.75 -1.37 15.39
N ASN A 43 18.03 -1.26 15.72
CA ASN A 43 18.57 -0.27 16.64
C ASN A 43 19.76 0.49 16.02
N LYS A 44 20.03 0.27 14.72
CA LYS A 44 21.29 0.67 14.09
C LYS A 44 21.26 2.17 13.81
N GLY A 45 22.16 2.92 14.47
CA GLY A 45 22.40 4.34 14.18
C GLY A 45 21.42 5.35 14.82
N ARG A 46 20.53 4.94 15.73
CA ARG A 46 19.47 5.83 16.28
C ARG A 46 19.68 6.26 17.74
N LYS A 47 20.93 6.46 18.17
CA LYS A 47 21.28 6.91 19.54
C LYS A 47 20.58 6.07 20.64
N GLY A 48 20.53 4.75 20.45
CA GLY A 48 19.88 3.82 21.39
C GLY A 48 18.36 3.65 21.25
N LYS A 49 17.70 4.35 20.31
CA LYS A 49 16.27 4.13 20.04
C LYS A 49 16.06 2.85 19.25
N VAL A 50 15.31 1.93 19.84
CA VAL A 50 14.85 0.69 19.18
C VAL A 50 13.63 1.01 18.32
N VAL A 51 13.59 0.42 17.14
CA VAL A 51 12.43 0.41 16.25
C VAL A 51 12.12 -1.01 15.79
N THR A 52 10.88 -1.22 15.38
CA THR A 52 10.41 -2.45 14.77
C THR A 52 10.23 -2.20 13.28
N LEU A 53 10.89 -3.00 12.45
CA LEU A 53 10.79 -2.98 10.99
C LEU A 53 9.89 -4.14 10.54
N VAL A 54 8.92 -3.86 9.69
CA VAL A 54 8.11 -4.87 8.99
C VAL A 54 8.40 -4.75 7.50
N GLU A 55 9.01 -5.76 6.91
CA GLU A 55 9.41 -5.77 5.49
C GLU A 55 8.75 -6.95 4.75
N GLY A 56 8.78 -6.92 3.41
CA GLY A 56 8.22 -8.00 2.59
C GLY A 56 6.73 -7.86 2.29
N PHE A 57 6.17 -6.66 2.42
CA PHE A 57 4.82 -6.38 1.96
C PHE A 57 4.79 -6.30 0.43
N ILE A 58 3.86 -7.02 -0.17
CA ILE A 58 3.68 -7.07 -1.63
C ILE A 58 2.28 -6.55 -1.93
N GLY A 59 2.20 -5.36 -2.53
CA GLY A 59 0.96 -4.69 -2.86
C GLY A 59 1.18 -3.21 -3.19
N SER A 60 0.07 -2.47 -3.18
CA SER A 60 0.09 -1.01 -3.38
C SER A 60 0.58 -0.25 -2.14
N ASP A 61 1.11 0.96 -2.34
CA ASP A 61 1.54 1.80 -1.21
C ASP A 61 0.33 2.21 -0.34
N ASP A 62 -0.84 2.42 -0.92
CA ASP A 62 -2.09 2.70 -0.18
C ASP A 62 -2.45 1.60 0.83
N GLU A 63 -2.35 0.33 0.43
CA GLU A 63 -2.59 -0.80 1.33
C GLU A 63 -1.50 -0.90 2.40
N LEU A 64 -0.24 -0.63 2.04
CA LEU A 64 0.87 -0.55 3.00
C LEU A 64 0.65 0.56 4.04
N GLN A 65 0.24 1.76 3.61
CA GLN A 65 -0.09 2.87 4.49
C GLN A 65 -1.26 2.52 5.41
N THR A 66 -2.26 1.81 4.89
CA THR A 66 -3.41 1.35 5.66
C THR A 66 -2.99 0.35 6.73
N LEU A 67 -2.18 -0.65 6.37
CA LEU A 67 -1.60 -1.61 7.30
C LEU A 67 -0.76 -0.90 8.37
N ALA A 68 0.11 0.03 7.96
CA ALA A 68 0.93 0.80 8.87
C ALA A 68 0.10 1.65 9.83
N LYS A 69 -0.98 2.26 9.37
CA LYS A 69 -1.91 3.02 10.21
C LYS A 69 -2.57 2.11 11.25
N ARG A 70 -3.04 0.92 10.84
CA ARG A 70 -3.61 -0.09 11.75
C ARG A 70 -2.59 -0.50 12.82
N LEU A 71 -1.35 -0.81 12.43
CA LEU A 71 -0.27 -1.18 13.36
C LEU A 71 0.06 -0.04 14.32
N LYS A 72 0.17 1.20 13.84
CA LYS A 72 0.42 2.39 14.67
C LYS A 72 -0.67 2.61 15.72
N VAL A 73 -1.95 2.54 15.31
CA VAL A 73 -3.09 2.68 16.22
C VAL A 73 -3.11 1.54 17.23
N ALA A 74 -2.92 0.31 16.78
CA ALA A 74 -2.95 -0.87 17.64
C ALA A 74 -1.80 -0.88 18.66
N CYS A 75 -0.63 -0.35 18.32
CA CYS A 75 0.54 -0.27 19.21
C CYS A 75 0.65 1.06 19.97
N GLY A 76 -0.11 2.09 19.62
CA GLY A 76 -0.04 3.42 20.25
C GLY A 76 1.28 4.16 20.00
N VAL A 77 1.95 3.86 18.89
CA VAL A 77 3.31 4.35 18.59
C VAL A 77 3.37 5.05 17.24
N GLY A 78 4.35 5.94 17.10
CA GLY A 78 4.66 6.59 15.83
C GLY A 78 5.35 5.65 14.85
N GLY A 79 5.32 6.00 13.56
CA GLY A 79 5.93 5.21 12.51
C GLY A 79 5.62 5.71 11.10
N SER A 80 6.28 5.11 10.11
CA SER A 80 6.20 5.46 8.69
C SER A 80 6.16 4.20 7.83
N ALA A 81 5.35 4.18 6.79
CA ALA A 81 5.40 3.18 5.72
C ALA A 81 6.06 3.79 4.49
N LYS A 82 7.02 3.08 3.89
CA LYS A 82 7.68 3.49 2.65
C LYS A 82 8.28 2.27 1.96
N GLU A 83 8.25 2.24 0.62
CA GLU A 83 9.00 1.26 -0.19
C GLU A 83 8.68 -0.22 0.14
N GLY A 84 7.44 -0.54 0.53
CA GLY A 84 7.07 -1.92 0.90
C GLY A 84 7.48 -2.32 2.32
N GLU A 85 7.91 -1.35 3.14
CA GLU A 85 8.33 -1.55 4.52
C GLU A 85 7.58 -0.62 5.48
N VAL A 86 7.36 -1.08 6.71
CA VAL A 86 6.77 -0.30 7.80
C VAL A 86 7.77 -0.17 8.94
N LEU A 87 8.12 1.06 9.27
CA LEU A 87 8.91 1.41 10.44
C LEU A 87 8.00 1.82 11.57
N ILE A 88 8.17 1.18 12.73
CA ILE A 88 7.40 1.42 13.94
C ILE A 88 8.37 1.77 15.07
N GLN A 89 8.10 2.82 15.83
CA GLN A 89 8.95 3.21 16.96
C GLN A 89 8.72 2.27 18.16
N GLY A 90 9.81 1.86 18.82
CA GLY A 90 9.77 0.99 20.00
C GLY A 90 10.05 -0.48 19.72
N GLU A 91 10.19 -1.24 20.80
CA GLU A 91 10.38 -2.70 20.79
C GLU A 91 9.00 -3.38 20.90
N VAL A 92 8.24 -3.37 19.81
CA VAL A 92 6.88 -3.93 19.74
C VAL A 92 6.78 -5.14 18.81
N VAL A 93 7.92 -5.78 18.52
CA VAL A 93 8.03 -6.93 17.61
C VAL A 93 6.99 -8.00 17.93
N GLU A 94 6.90 -8.42 19.20
CA GLU A 94 5.99 -9.51 19.61
C GLU A 94 4.52 -9.13 19.44
N ARG A 95 4.18 -7.88 19.77
CA ARG A 95 2.82 -7.34 19.62
C ARG A 95 2.45 -7.22 18.15
N VAL A 96 3.36 -6.76 17.30
CA VAL A 96 3.16 -6.66 15.84
C VAL A 96 2.95 -8.04 15.23
N VAL A 97 3.77 -9.03 15.57
CA VAL A 97 3.61 -10.41 15.09
C VAL A 97 2.24 -10.96 15.49
N THR A 98 1.82 -10.75 16.75
CA THR A 98 0.51 -11.20 17.24
C THR A 98 -0.64 -10.55 16.47
N LEU A 99 -0.58 -9.24 16.22
CA LEU A 99 -1.60 -8.51 15.45
C LEU A 99 -1.66 -8.97 13.99
N LEU A 100 -0.50 -9.18 13.36
CA LEU A 100 -0.42 -9.69 12.00
C LEU A 100 -1.05 -11.09 11.90
N GLN A 101 -0.76 -11.98 12.85
CA GLN A 101 -1.42 -13.29 12.90
C GLN A 101 -2.94 -13.18 13.07
N GLN A 102 -3.42 -12.30 13.95
CA GLN A 102 -4.86 -12.05 14.14
C GLN A 102 -5.55 -11.51 12.89
N TRP A 103 -4.83 -10.78 12.03
CA TRP A 103 -5.36 -10.25 10.78
C TRP A 103 -5.20 -11.21 9.58
N GLY A 104 -4.75 -12.44 9.81
CA GLY A 104 -4.63 -13.47 8.76
C GLY A 104 -3.31 -13.47 8.01
N TYR A 105 -2.28 -12.76 8.50
CA TYR A 105 -0.93 -12.83 7.93
C TYR A 105 -0.17 -14.06 8.45
N GLU A 106 -0.53 -15.25 7.95
CA GLU A 106 0.03 -16.53 8.42
C GLU A 106 1.54 -16.68 8.16
N LYS A 107 2.05 -16.08 7.08
CA LYS A 107 3.47 -16.15 6.70
C LYS A 107 4.34 -15.10 7.40
N CYS A 108 3.82 -14.40 8.40
CA CYS A 108 4.62 -13.45 9.15
C CYS A 108 5.68 -14.17 10.00
N ARG A 109 6.96 -13.76 9.87
CA ARG A 109 8.08 -14.35 10.62
C ARG A 109 8.83 -13.29 11.42
N ARG A 110 9.25 -13.64 12.64
CA ARG A 110 10.12 -12.80 13.48
C ARG A 110 11.59 -13.07 13.13
N ARG A 111 12.41 -12.01 13.00
CA ARG A 111 13.88 -12.11 12.82
C ARG A 111 14.64 -11.22 13.78
#